data_AF-A0AA40A2L9-F1
#
_entry.id   AF-A0AA40A2L9-F1
#
_cell.length_a   1.000
_cell.length_b   1.000
_cell.length_c   1.000
_cell.angle_alpha   90.00
_cell.angle_beta   90.00
_cell.angle_gamma   90.00
#
_symmetry.space_group_name_H-M   'P 1'
#
loop_
_entity.id
_entity.type
_entity.pdbx_description
1 polymer ?
#
loop_
_entity_poly.entity_id
_entity_poly.type
_entity_poly.pdbx_seq_one_letter_code
_entity_poly.pdbx_strand_id
1 'polypeptide(L)' 'TIADAMQVVKKLGQRYLRVDAICIQQDDEADKALQIQRMDSVYFNAVATIA' A
#
# COMPACT_ATOMS: atom_id res chain seq x y z
N THR A 1 9.07 1.03 -9.28
CA THR A 1 8.17 2.21 -9.41
C THR A 1 6.71 1.78 -9.25
N ILE A 2 5.74 2.71 -9.13
CA ILE A 2 4.31 2.35 -9.08
C ILE A 2 3.90 1.59 -10.36
N ALA A 3 4.44 1.97 -11.53
CA ALA A 3 4.17 1.29 -12.79
C ALA A 3 4.62 -0.18 -12.77
N ASP A 4 5.79 -0.47 -12.17
CA ASP A 4 6.28 -1.85 -12.02
C ASP A 4 5.36 -2.67 -11.10
N ALA A 5 4.94 -2.07 -9.97
CA ALA A 5 3.99 -2.70 -9.06
C ALA A 5 2.64 -2.99 -9.74
N MET A 6 2.13 -2.08 -10.58
CA MET A 6 0.92 -2.32 -11.37
C MET A 6 1.07 -3.50 -12.33
N GLN A 7 2.25 -3.70 -12.92
CA GLN A 7 2.50 -4.87 -13.78
C GLN A 7 2.50 -6.17 -12.96
N VAL A 8 3.13 -6.17 -11.78
CA VAL A 8 3.13 -7.33 -10.88
C VAL A 8 1.72 -7.68 -10.42
N VAL A 9 0.93 -6.69 -9.98
CA VAL A 9 -0.47 -6.87 -9.55
C VAL A 9 -1.32 -7.47 -10.67
N LYS A 10 -1.18 -6.98 -11.90
CA LYS A 10 -1.85 -7.56 -13.08
C LYS A 10 -1.45 -9.01 -13.33
N LYS A 11 -0.15 -9.33 -13.23
CA LYS A 11 0.36 -10.71 -13.39
C LYS A 11 -0.11 -11.64 -12.27
N LEU A 12 -0.37 -11.10 -11.08
CA LEU A 12 -0.98 -11.81 -9.94
C LEU A 12 -2.50 -11.98 -10.07
N GLY A 13 -3.12 -11.52 -11.16
CA GLY A 13 -4.56 -11.61 -11.38
C GLY A 13 -5.38 -10.65 -10.52
N GLN A 14 -4.73 -9.68 -9.88
CA GLN A 14 -5.38 -8.68 -9.02
C GLN A 14 -5.76 -7.44 -9.83
N ARG A 15 -6.88 -6.81 -9.46
CA ARG A 15 -7.39 -5.61 -10.14
C ARG A 15 -6.94 -4.31 -9.47
N TYR A 16 -6.74 -4.34 -8.16
CA TYR A 16 -6.48 -3.15 -7.36
C TYR A 16 -5.10 -3.22 -6.71
N LEU A 17 -4.44 -2.08 -6.64
CA LEU A 17 -3.17 -1.87 -5.97
C LEU A 17 -3.35 -0.79 -4.92
N ARG A 18 -2.93 -1.07 -3.68
CA ARG A 18 -2.85 -0.08 -2.62
C ARG A 18 -1.44 0.53 -2.62
N VAL A 19 -1.34 1.85 -2.60
CA VAL A 19 -0.07 2.59 -2.57
C VAL A 19 -0.12 3.58 -1.42
N ASP A 20 0.71 3.36 -0.39
CA ASP A 20 0.66 4.16 0.85
C ASP A 20 0.95 5.65 0.62
N ALA A 21 1.82 5.96 -0.35
CA ALA A 21 2.10 7.34 -0.76
C ALA A 21 0.88 8.09 -1.33
N ILE A 22 -0.20 7.36 -1.69
CA ILE A 22 -1.45 7.92 -2.24
C ILE A 22 -2.62 7.72 -1.26
N CYS A 23 -2.57 6.67 -0.44
CA CYS A 23 -3.66 6.32 0.47
C CYS A 23 -3.54 6.94 1.88
N ILE A 24 -2.39 7.53 2.23
CA ILE A 24 -2.13 8.16 3.53
C ILE A 24 -1.83 9.64 3.29
N GLN A 25 -2.42 10.53 4.11
CA GLN A 25 -2.10 11.95 4.07
C GLN A 25 -0.70 12.18 4.66
N GLN A 26 0.29 12.32 3.79
CA GLN A 26 1.70 12.38 4.20
C GLN A 26 2.07 13.69 4.91
N ASP A 27 1.34 14.77 4.63
CA ASP A 27 1.61 16.12 5.16
C ASP A 27 1.03 16.36 6.56
N ASP A 28 0.15 15.46 7.03
CA ASP A 28 -0.40 15.48 8.38
C ASP A 28 0.31 14.41 9.21
N GLU A 29 1.28 14.83 10.02
CA GLU A 29 2.08 13.91 10.84
C GLU A 29 1.23 13.13 11.86
N ALA A 30 0.11 13.69 12.33
CA ALA A 30 -0.78 12.99 13.26
C ALA A 30 -1.60 11.91 12.55
N ASP A 31 -2.18 12.21 11.39
CA ASP A 31 -2.88 11.20 10.59
C ASP A 31 -1.91 10.13 10.09
N LYS A 32 -0.74 10.52 9.59
CA LYS A 32 0.30 9.61 9.15
C LYS A 32 0.72 8.64 10.25
N ALA A 33 0.98 9.13 11.47
CA ALA A 33 1.30 8.28 12.60
C ALA A 33 0.17 7.29 12.92
N LEU A 34 -1.09 7.74 12.88
CA LEU A 34 -2.26 6.90 13.08
C LEU A 34 -2.40 5.81 12.00
N GLN A 35 -2.20 6.16 10.73
CA GLN A 35 -2.25 5.19 9.63
C GLN A 35 -1.10 4.18 9.71
N ILE A 36 0.11 4.63 10.05
CA ILE A 36 1.29 3.76 10.24
C ILE A 36 1.04 2.74 11.36
N GLN A 37 0.45 3.17 12.48
CA GLN A 37 0.10 2.26 13.57
C GLN A 37 -0.90 1.15 13.16
N ARG A 38 -1.66 1.36 12.08
CA ARG A 38 -2.66 0.40 11.55
C ARG A 38 -2.13 -0.43 10.39
N MET A 39 -0.87 -0.26 10.00
CA MET A 39 -0.29 -0.98 8.85
C MET A 39 -0.18 -2.49 9.08
N ASP A 40 -0.14 -2.92 10.34
CA ASP A 40 -0.21 -4.33 10.73
C ASP A 40 -1.43 -5.02 10.08
N SER A 41 -2.62 -4.41 10.17
CA SER A 41 -3.85 -4.92 9.59
C SER A 41 -3.87 -4.89 8.06
N VAL A 42 -3.17 -3.92 7.46
CA VAL A 42 -3.05 -3.75 6.01
C VAL A 42 -2.12 -4.81 5.42
N TYR A 43 -0.95 -5.01 6.03
CA TYR A 43 0.02 -6.02 5.62
C TYR A 43 -0.42 -7.44 5.93
N PHE A 44 -1.14 -7.66 7.03
CA PHE A 44 -1.69 -8.98 7.36
C PHE A 44 -2.61 -9.53 6.26
N ASN A 45 -3.34 -8.65 5.58
CA ASN A 45 -4.24 -9.01 4.48
C ASN A 45 -3.61 -8.83 3.09
N ALA A 46 -2.30 -8.60 3.00
CA ALA A 46 -1.63 -8.40 1.73
C ALA A 46 -1.40 -9.74 1.00
N VAL A 47 -1.67 -9.76 -0.31
CA VAL A 47 -1.40 -10.93 -1.17
C VAL A 47 0.10 -11.11 -1.41
N ALA A 48 0.85 -10.01 -1.49
CA ALA A 48 2.30 -10.02 -1.67
C ALA A 48 2.91 -8.68 -1.24
N THR A 49 4.16 -8.71 -0.81
CA THR A 49 5.00 -7.51 -0.59
C THR A 49 6.07 -7.47 -1.67
N ILE A 50 6.22 -6.32 -2.33
CA ILE A 50 7.20 -6.09 -3.40
C ILE A 50 8.25 -5.14 -2.83
N ALA A 51 9.51 -5.58 -2.79
CA ALA A 51 10.66 -4.80 -2.30
C ALA A 51 11.30 -3.97 -3.42
#